data_AF-A0A9P6M1S5-F1
#
_entry.id   AF-A0A9P6M1S5-F1
#
_cell.length_a   1.000
_cell.length_b   1.000
_cell.length_c   1.000
_cell.angle_alpha   90.00
_cell.angle_beta   90.00
_cell.angle_gamma   90.00
#
_symmetry.space_group_name_H-M   'P 1'
#
loop_
_entity.id
_entity.type
_entity.pdbx_description
1 polymer ?
#
loop_
_entity_poly.entity_id
_entity_poly.type
_entity_poly.pdbx_seq_one_letter_code
_entity_poly.pdbx_strand_id
1 'polypeptide(L)'
;MRLLTLLPLLAVAAAHVEHIQRRSQPGAVQPTPVDLTPLQWGDVNVISTTDTHGWLAGNTREGSYSADFGDFSSFISHMRDQANHRRQDLLVVDSGDLHDGNGLADATPLSGQVSNPIFQKVNYDALAIGNHELYLPEIAEDTYKNFARKWGRKYLTSNTFIKDAHTNKTVPIGRLYNKFRMKFGTRVMSYGFLYNFKGAANNTVLESSNVTSLKEDVDMYLIVGHVPVRWAEAKVVISAIRAVHPSKPILLFGGHMHI
;
A
#
# COMPACT_ATOMS: atom_id res chain seq x y z
N MET A 1 58.61 36.34 -34.97
CA MET A 1 57.41 36.86 -34.28
C MET A 1 56.16 36.17 -34.83
N ARG A 2 55.67 35.13 -34.16
CA ARG A 2 54.32 34.59 -34.34
C ARG A 2 53.72 34.51 -32.94
N LEU A 3 52.78 35.39 -32.65
CA LEU A 3 52.04 35.40 -31.39
C LEU A 3 50.88 34.40 -31.56
N LEU A 4 50.94 33.26 -30.88
CA LEU A 4 49.78 32.40 -30.68
C LEU A 4 48.93 33.04 -29.57
N THR A 5 47.79 33.61 -29.94
CA THR A 5 46.73 33.94 -29.00
C THR A 5 45.82 32.72 -28.85
N LEU A 6 45.97 31.98 -27.74
CA LEU A 6 44.93 31.05 -27.27
C LEU A 6 43.75 31.89 -26.75
N LEU A 7 42.60 31.81 -27.41
CA LEU A 7 41.33 32.18 -26.77
C LEU A 7 40.89 31.02 -25.87
N PRO A 8 40.56 31.26 -24.60
CA PRO A 8 39.86 30.27 -23.80
C PRO A 8 38.41 30.21 -24.28
N LEU A 9 37.99 29.06 -24.80
CA LEU A 9 36.59 28.76 -25.04
C LEU A 9 35.90 28.66 -23.67
N LEU A 10 35.27 29.74 -23.19
CA LEU A 10 34.32 29.65 -22.10
C LEU A 10 33.08 28.92 -22.65
N ALA A 11 33.04 27.60 -22.48
CA ALA A 11 31.81 26.84 -22.57
C ALA A 11 30.95 27.24 -21.35
N VAL A 12 30.07 28.23 -21.54
CA VAL A 12 28.98 28.48 -20.60
C VAL A 12 28.08 27.25 -20.68
N ALA A 13 28.18 26.36 -19.69
CA ALA A 13 27.17 25.34 -19.46
C ALA A 13 25.87 26.09 -19.18
N ALA A 14 25.02 26.23 -20.20
CA ALA A 14 23.64 26.64 -20.01
C ALA A 14 22.98 25.53 -19.18
N ALA A 15 22.96 25.74 -17.86
CA ALA A 15 22.10 24.97 -16.99
C ALA A 15 20.69 25.12 -17.56
N HIS A 16 20.16 24.03 -18.13
CA HIS A 16 18.74 23.93 -18.40
C HIS A 16 18.06 24.07 -17.05
N VAL A 17 17.61 25.29 -16.75
CA VAL A 17 16.57 25.51 -15.75
C VAL A 17 15.33 24.89 -16.37
N GLU A 18 15.18 23.58 -16.21
CA GLU A 18 13.87 22.96 -16.41
C GLU A 18 12.95 23.62 -15.41
N HIS A 19 12.12 24.54 -15.89
CA HIS A 19 10.98 25.00 -15.13
C HIS A 19 10.16 23.74 -14.79
N ILE A 20 10.19 23.35 -13.52
CA ILE A 20 9.33 22.30 -12.99
C ILE A 20 7.90 22.81 -13.17
N GLN A 21 7.28 22.45 -14.29
CA GLN A 21 5.86 22.70 -14.50
C GLN A 21 5.08 21.76 -13.59
N ARG A 22 4.08 22.30 -12.89
CA ARG A 22 3.10 21.46 -12.19
C ARG A 22 2.51 20.50 -13.19
N ARG A 23 2.60 19.21 -12.90
CA ARG A 23 2.05 18.16 -13.74
C ARG A 23 0.71 17.75 -13.16
N SER A 24 -0.32 17.77 -14.00
CA SER A 24 -1.61 17.14 -13.76
C SER A 24 -1.99 16.38 -15.01
N GLN A 25 -2.93 15.44 -14.91
CA GLN A 25 -3.44 14.80 -16.11
C GLN A 25 -3.97 15.84 -17.12
N PRO A 26 -3.73 15.67 -18.43
CA PRO A 26 -4.26 16.56 -19.44
C PRO A 26 -5.78 16.71 -19.30
N GLY A 27 -6.26 17.95 -19.19
CA GLY A 27 -7.68 18.24 -19.05
C GLY A 27 -8.27 17.96 -17.66
N ALA A 28 -7.47 17.61 -16.65
CA ALA A 28 -7.97 17.45 -15.30
C ALA A 28 -8.42 18.79 -14.68
N VAL A 29 -9.63 18.80 -14.15
CA VAL A 29 -10.13 19.88 -13.29
C VAL A 29 -9.19 19.98 -12.08
N GLN A 30 -8.77 21.19 -11.73
CA GLN A 30 -7.90 21.42 -10.57
C GLN A 30 -8.72 21.57 -9.29
N PRO A 31 -8.21 21.14 -8.12
CA PRO A 31 -8.90 21.33 -6.86
C PRO A 31 -9.06 22.81 -6.55
N THR A 32 -10.19 23.17 -5.97
CA THR A 32 -10.33 24.49 -5.35
C THR A 32 -9.57 24.48 -4.03
N PRO A 33 -8.67 25.45 -3.77
CA PRO A 33 -7.99 25.53 -2.48
C PRO A 33 -9.00 25.60 -1.32
N VAL A 34 -8.72 24.82 -0.28
CA VAL A 34 -9.50 24.81 0.96
C VAL A 34 -8.57 25.04 2.14
N ASP A 35 -9.09 25.67 3.19
CA ASP A 35 -8.35 25.82 4.44
C ASP A 35 -8.27 24.45 5.14
N LEU A 36 -7.06 23.88 5.16
CA LEU A 36 -6.80 22.59 5.77
C LEU A 36 -6.39 22.75 7.23
N THR A 37 -6.94 21.89 8.09
CA THR A 37 -6.49 21.77 9.48
C THR A 37 -5.14 21.05 9.54
N PRO A 38 -4.17 21.52 10.33
CA PRO A 38 -2.91 20.81 10.52
C PRO A 38 -3.10 19.39 11.07
N LEU A 39 -2.37 18.43 10.51
CA LEU A 39 -2.33 17.06 11.02
C LEU A 39 -1.69 17.02 12.42
N GLN A 40 -2.30 16.25 13.32
CA GLN A 40 -1.71 15.95 14.62
C GLN A 40 -0.72 14.79 14.48
N TRP A 41 0.43 14.91 15.15
CA TRP A 41 1.49 13.91 15.14
C TRP A 41 1.55 13.19 16.48
N GLY A 42 1.67 11.87 16.45
CA GLY A 42 1.91 11.02 17.61
C GLY A 42 3.27 10.31 17.53
N ASP A 43 3.52 9.42 18.49
CA ASP A 43 4.74 8.59 18.50
C ASP A 43 4.80 7.66 17.28
N VAL A 44 3.64 7.11 16.88
CA VAL A 44 3.44 6.32 15.67
C VAL A 44 2.37 6.97 14.82
N ASN A 45 2.66 7.16 13.54
CA ASN A 45 1.80 7.79 12.55
C ASN A 45 1.57 6.80 11.40
N VAL A 46 0.42 6.89 10.73
CA VAL A 46 0.09 5.99 9.62
C VAL A 46 -0.57 6.75 8.49
N ILE A 47 -0.10 6.53 7.26
CA ILE A 47 -0.79 6.87 6.01
C ILE A 47 -1.40 5.56 5.49
N SER A 48 -2.70 5.54 5.22
CA SER A 48 -3.40 4.34 4.77
C SER A 48 -4.11 4.61 3.45
N THR A 49 -4.00 3.66 2.52
CA THR A 49 -4.84 3.53 1.33
C THR A 49 -5.64 2.24 1.39
N THR A 50 -6.71 2.15 0.60
CA THR A 50 -7.52 0.95 0.39
C THR A 50 -8.43 1.18 -0.81
N ASP A 51 -8.92 0.12 -1.45
CA ASP A 51 -9.96 0.19 -2.49
C ASP A 51 -9.58 1.16 -3.61
N THR A 52 -8.31 1.12 -4.04
CA THR A 52 -7.81 2.04 -5.07
C THR A 52 -8.42 1.74 -6.43
N HIS A 53 -8.77 0.47 -6.70
CA HIS A 53 -9.41 0.01 -7.93
C HIS A 53 -8.77 0.61 -9.20
N GLY A 54 -7.44 0.72 -9.22
CA GLY A 54 -6.68 1.20 -10.37
C GLY A 54 -6.71 2.72 -10.60
N TRP A 55 -7.29 3.53 -9.71
CA TRP A 55 -7.33 4.99 -9.81
C TRP A 55 -5.98 5.66 -9.48
N LEU A 56 -4.94 5.29 -10.24
CA LEU A 56 -3.57 5.76 -10.00
C LEU A 56 -3.22 7.05 -10.74
N ALA A 57 -4.01 7.42 -11.74
CA ALA A 57 -3.81 8.63 -12.55
C ALA A 57 -4.53 9.88 -12.00
N GLY A 58 -5.26 9.75 -10.89
CA GLY A 58 -6.16 10.80 -10.42
C GLY A 58 -7.44 10.91 -11.24
N ASN A 59 -8.39 11.71 -10.76
CA ASN A 59 -9.68 11.94 -11.40
C ASN A 59 -9.62 13.21 -12.29
N THR A 60 -10.04 13.08 -13.54
CA THR A 60 -10.02 14.21 -14.49
C THR A 60 -11.20 15.17 -14.33
N ARG A 61 -12.29 14.73 -13.69
CA ARG A 61 -13.54 15.51 -13.56
C ARG A 61 -13.77 16.04 -12.15
N GLU A 62 -13.23 15.37 -11.14
CA GLU A 62 -13.36 15.75 -9.74
C GLU A 62 -12.04 16.34 -9.24
N GLY A 63 -11.94 17.67 -9.24
CA GLY A 63 -10.69 18.34 -8.93
C GLY A 63 -10.10 18.01 -7.57
N SER A 64 -10.93 17.73 -6.55
CA SER A 64 -10.48 17.30 -5.23
C SER A 64 -9.70 15.98 -5.23
N TYR A 65 -9.81 15.18 -6.30
CA TYR A 65 -9.15 13.90 -6.47
C TYR A 65 -8.22 13.88 -7.69
N SER A 66 -7.76 15.04 -8.17
CA SER A 66 -6.95 15.14 -9.39
C SER A 66 -5.50 14.70 -9.27
N ALA A 67 -5.00 14.51 -8.04
CA ALA A 67 -3.62 14.09 -7.77
C ALA A 67 -3.40 12.63 -8.21
N ASP A 68 -2.25 12.36 -8.81
CA ASP A 68 -1.88 11.01 -9.24
C ASP A 68 -0.96 10.30 -8.23
N PHE A 69 -0.61 9.05 -8.49
CA PHE A 69 0.26 8.28 -7.60
C PHE A 69 1.71 8.78 -7.57
N GLY A 70 2.14 9.59 -8.55
CA GLY A 70 3.41 10.32 -8.51
C GLY A 70 3.37 11.45 -7.48
N ASP A 71 2.28 12.22 -7.44
CA ASP A 71 2.04 13.22 -6.40
C ASP A 71 1.95 12.57 -5.01
N PHE A 72 1.23 11.45 -4.90
CA PHE A 72 1.12 10.70 -3.64
C PHE A 72 2.47 10.15 -3.17
N SER A 73 3.30 9.63 -4.08
CA SER A 73 4.66 9.19 -3.78
C SER A 73 5.51 10.34 -3.24
N SER A 74 5.41 11.54 -3.84
CA SER A 74 6.08 12.75 -3.38
C SER A 74 5.60 13.18 -2.00
N PHE A 75 4.28 13.15 -1.76
CA PHE A 75 3.68 13.41 -0.45
C PHE A 75 4.23 12.46 0.62
N ILE A 76 4.28 11.14 0.35
CA ILE A 76 4.85 10.16 1.28
C ILE A 76 6.31 10.46 1.58
N SER A 77 7.11 10.83 0.57
CA SER A 77 8.52 11.17 0.78
C SER A 77 8.66 12.32 1.78
N HIS A 78 7.91 13.40 1.57
CA HIS A 78 7.94 14.56 2.46
C HIS A 78 7.39 14.25 3.85
N MET A 79 6.34 13.45 3.97
CA MET A 79 5.80 13.04 5.27
C MET A 79 6.80 12.18 6.06
N ARG A 80 7.57 11.32 5.38
CA ARG A 80 8.67 10.58 6.00
C ARG A 80 9.80 11.49 6.46
N ASP A 81 10.13 12.54 5.70
CA ASP A 81 11.13 13.53 6.13
C ASP A 81 10.65 14.31 7.36
N GLN A 82 9.37 14.69 7.40
CA GLN A 82 8.76 15.32 8.58
C GLN A 82 8.80 14.38 9.81
N ALA A 83 8.43 13.11 9.63
CA ALA A 83 8.53 12.11 10.70
C ALA A 83 9.98 11.97 11.21
N ASN A 84 10.95 11.98 10.28
CA ASN A 84 12.37 11.91 10.62
C ASN A 84 12.84 13.10 11.45
N HIS A 85 12.48 14.33 11.07
CA HIS A 85 12.81 15.54 11.83
C HIS A 85 12.20 15.53 13.23
N ARG A 86 11.01 14.95 13.37
CA ARG A 86 10.30 14.81 14.65
C ARG A 86 10.79 13.63 15.49
N ARG A 87 11.60 12.74 14.92
CA ARG A 87 11.99 11.45 15.51
C ARG A 87 10.78 10.58 15.87
N GLN A 88 9.77 10.59 15.01
CA GLN A 88 8.53 9.84 15.16
C GLN A 88 8.42 8.77 14.09
N ASP A 89 7.80 7.65 14.44
CA ASP A 89 7.61 6.52 13.54
C ASP A 89 6.45 6.80 12.57
N LEU A 90 6.60 6.43 11.29
CA LEU A 90 5.57 6.56 10.25
C LEU A 90 5.48 5.27 9.42
N LEU A 91 4.27 4.72 9.30
CA LEU A 91 3.93 3.61 8.41
C LEU A 91 3.16 4.12 7.19
N VAL A 92 3.36 3.46 6.05
CA VAL A 92 2.47 3.56 4.89
C VAL A 92 1.85 2.17 4.65
N VAL A 93 0.52 2.06 4.66
CA VAL A 93 -0.17 0.77 4.54
C VAL A 93 -1.25 0.79 3.47
N ASP A 94 -1.58 -0.38 2.93
CA ASP A 94 -2.66 -0.56 1.96
C ASP A 94 -3.50 -1.81 2.24
N SER A 95 -4.83 -1.69 2.16
CA SER A 95 -5.75 -2.78 2.48
C SER A 95 -6.33 -3.51 1.26
N GLY A 96 -5.71 -3.46 0.09
CA GLY A 96 -6.08 -4.28 -1.08
C GLY A 96 -7.15 -3.67 -1.99
N ASP A 97 -7.60 -4.47 -2.97
CA ASP A 97 -8.47 -4.10 -4.10
C ASP A 97 -7.84 -3.04 -5.02
N LEU A 98 -6.95 -3.53 -5.90
CA LEU A 98 -6.07 -2.69 -6.73
C LEU A 98 -6.54 -2.53 -8.18
N HIS A 99 -7.58 -3.26 -8.60
CA HIS A 99 -8.12 -3.25 -9.96
C HIS A 99 -9.65 -3.43 -9.97
N ASP A 100 -10.24 -3.59 -11.15
CA ASP A 100 -11.69 -3.66 -11.42
C ASP A 100 -12.45 -2.37 -11.06
N GLY A 101 -12.02 -1.27 -11.66
CA GLY A 101 -12.67 0.03 -11.54
C GLY A 101 -12.03 1.16 -12.34
N ASN A 102 -10.95 0.87 -13.09
CA ASN A 102 -10.25 1.86 -13.88
C ASN A 102 -9.53 1.23 -15.08
N GLY A 103 -9.63 1.86 -16.25
CA GLY A 103 -9.00 1.38 -17.47
C GLY A 103 -7.48 1.19 -17.37
N LEU A 104 -6.79 1.95 -16.51
CA LEU A 104 -5.35 1.75 -16.27
C LEU A 104 -5.05 0.37 -15.65
N ALA A 105 -5.95 -0.17 -14.84
CA ALA A 105 -5.80 -1.50 -14.27
C ALA A 105 -6.44 -2.60 -15.14
N ASP A 106 -7.54 -2.28 -15.85
CA ASP A 106 -8.45 -3.30 -16.39
C ASP A 106 -8.35 -3.50 -17.90
N ALA A 107 -7.68 -2.59 -18.63
CA ALA A 107 -7.61 -2.65 -20.09
C ALA A 107 -6.64 -3.71 -20.64
N THR A 108 -5.95 -4.44 -19.76
CA THR A 108 -5.03 -5.53 -20.12
C THR A 108 -5.69 -6.89 -19.92
N PRO A 109 -5.25 -7.95 -20.62
CA PRO A 109 -5.82 -9.30 -20.45
C PRO A 109 -5.77 -9.83 -19.02
N LEU A 110 -4.79 -9.35 -18.25
CA LEU A 110 -4.66 -9.60 -16.83
C LEU A 110 -4.81 -8.26 -16.10
N SER A 111 -5.84 -8.12 -15.26
CA SER A 111 -6.01 -6.90 -14.46
C SER A 111 -4.77 -6.64 -13.62
N GLY A 112 -4.36 -5.38 -13.53
CA GLY A 112 -3.16 -5.00 -12.79
C GLY A 112 -1.85 -5.05 -13.57
N GLN A 113 -1.81 -5.62 -14.78
CA GLN A 113 -0.55 -5.87 -15.52
C GLN A 113 0.32 -4.61 -15.69
N VAL A 114 -0.31 -3.45 -15.92
CA VAL A 114 0.40 -2.16 -16.07
C VAL A 114 0.24 -1.23 -14.87
N SER A 115 -0.85 -1.34 -14.10
CA SER A 115 -1.08 -0.50 -12.92
C SER A 115 -0.27 -0.97 -11.69
N ASN A 116 -0.12 -2.28 -11.47
CA ASN A 116 0.64 -2.81 -10.32
C ASN A 116 2.10 -2.34 -10.31
N PRO A 117 2.85 -2.31 -11.44
CA PRO A 117 4.19 -1.73 -11.48
C PRO A 117 4.25 -0.24 -11.09
N ILE A 118 3.18 0.53 -11.33
CA ILE A 118 3.06 1.94 -10.91
C ILE A 118 2.79 2.02 -9.41
N PHE A 119 1.80 1.26 -8.93
CA PHE A 119 1.48 1.15 -7.50
C PHE A 119 2.72 0.75 -6.68
N GLN A 120 3.52 -0.20 -7.18
CA GLN A 120 4.76 -0.67 -6.55
C GLN A 120 5.88 0.38 -6.47
N LYS A 121 5.73 1.57 -7.06
CA LYS A 121 6.66 2.69 -6.88
C LYS A 121 6.49 3.39 -5.54
N VAL A 122 5.31 3.28 -4.92
CA VAL A 122 5.06 3.79 -3.58
C VAL A 122 5.67 2.80 -2.58
N ASN A 123 6.56 3.27 -1.70
CA ASN A 123 7.20 2.38 -0.73
C ASN A 123 6.29 2.12 0.47
N TYR A 124 5.38 1.16 0.36
CA TYR A 124 4.53 0.66 1.45
C TYR A 124 5.31 -0.17 2.47
N ASP A 125 4.83 -0.20 3.72
CA ASP A 125 5.41 -0.92 4.86
C ASP A 125 4.64 -2.21 5.20
N ALA A 126 3.32 -2.24 4.96
CA ALA A 126 2.48 -3.43 5.04
C ALA A 126 1.31 -3.33 4.06
N LEU A 127 0.94 -4.43 3.42
CA LEU A 127 -0.16 -4.50 2.45
C LEU A 127 -1.00 -5.75 2.68
N ALA A 128 -2.29 -5.69 2.39
CA ALA A 128 -3.19 -6.83 2.38
C ALA A 128 -3.68 -7.17 0.97
N ILE A 129 -4.27 -8.37 0.83
CA ILE A 129 -4.99 -8.79 -0.37
C ILE A 129 -6.45 -8.37 -0.28
N GLY A 130 -7.04 -7.94 -1.39
CA GLY A 130 -8.47 -7.68 -1.54
C GLY A 130 -9.23 -8.87 -2.13
N ASN A 131 -10.55 -8.75 -2.25
CA ASN A 131 -11.35 -9.78 -2.92
C ASN A 131 -11.22 -9.70 -4.45
N HIS A 132 -10.90 -8.53 -5.00
CA HIS A 132 -10.75 -8.37 -6.44
C HIS A 132 -9.56 -9.16 -7.01
N GLU A 133 -8.51 -9.35 -6.22
CA GLU A 133 -7.38 -10.22 -6.59
C GLU A 133 -7.72 -11.73 -6.60
N LEU A 134 -8.96 -12.12 -6.27
CA LEU A 134 -9.34 -13.52 -6.04
C LEU A 134 -10.52 -14.02 -6.90
N TYR A 135 -11.20 -13.18 -7.68
CA TYR A 135 -12.33 -13.64 -8.51
C TYR A 135 -11.91 -14.62 -9.61
N LEU A 136 -10.72 -14.40 -10.20
CA LEU A 136 -10.22 -15.19 -11.33
C LEU A 136 -8.96 -15.96 -10.94
N PRO A 137 -8.84 -17.25 -11.34
CA PRO A 137 -7.69 -18.07 -10.95
C PRO A 137 -6.36 -17.53 -11.46
N GLU A 138 -6.33 -16.95 -12.67
CA GLU A 138 -5.15 -16.32 -13.27
C GLU A 138 -4.69 -15.06 -12.53
N ILE A 139 -5.63 -14.27 -11.98
CA ILE A 139 -5.33 -13.08 -11.20
C ILE A 139 -4.77 -13.47 -9.82
N ALA A 140 -5.38 -14.46 -9.17
CA ALA A 140 -4.88 -14.99 -7.90
C ALA A 140 -3.47 -15.59 -8.06
N GLU A 141 -3.23 -16.29 -9.17
CA GLU A 141 -1.93 -16.89 -9.49
C GLU A 141 -0.85 -15.83 -9.79
N ASP A 142 -1.19 -14.77 -10.54
CA ASP A 142 -0.28 -13.65 -10.76
C ASP A 142 0.03 -12.88 -9.47
N THR A 143 -1.01 -12.66 -8.66
CA THR A 143 -0.86 -12.04 -7.34
C THR A 143 0.12 -12.84 -6.48
N TYR A 144 -0.02 -14.17 -6.42
CA TYR A 144 0.91 -15.03 -5.69
C TYR A 144 2.33 -15.01 -6.25
N LYS A 145 2.48 -15.22 -7.57
CA LYS A 145 3.80 -15.42 -8.20
C LYS A 145 4.60 -14.13 -8.37
N ASN A 146 3.92 -13.02 -8.63
CA ASN A 146 4.53 -11.76 -9.04
C ASN A 146 4.32 -10.67 -8.01
N PHE A 147 3.08 -10.32 -7.67
CA PHE A 147 2.79 -9.20 -6.77
C PHE A 147 3.26 -9.45 -5.33
N ALA A 148 2.80 -10.52 -4.70
CA ALA A 148 3.14 -10.90 -3.33
C ALA A 148 4.65 -11.11 -3.17
N ARG A 149 5.29 -11.76 -4.17
CA ARG A 149 6.74 -12.00 -4.18
C ARG A 149 7.55 -10.71 -4.19
N LYS A 150 7.11 -9.66 -4.89
CA LYS A 150 7.77 -8.35 -4.91
C LYS A 150 7.81 -7.70 -3.52
N TRP A 151 6.73 -7.85 -2.76
CA TRP A 151 6.58 -7.27 -1.42
C TRP A 151 7.13 -8.15 -0.30
N GLY A 152 7.27 -9.45 -0.55
CA GLY A 152 7.90 -10.41 0.35
C GLY A 152 7.25 -10.39 1.74
N ARG A 153 8.00 -9.98 2.77
CA ARG A 153 7.49 -9.95 4.15
C ARG A 153 6.42 -8.88 4.41
N LYS A 154 6.23 -7.94 3.50
CA LYS A 154 5.27 -6.83 3.66
C LYS A 154 3.85 -7.18 3.17
N TYR A 155 3.69 -8.20 2.33
CA TYR A 155 2.37 -8.62 1.84
C TYR A 155 1.77 -9.65 2.78
N LEU A 156 0.62 -9.35 3.38
CA LEU A 156 0.02 -10.08 4.49
C LEU A 156 -1.29 -10.73 4.06
N THR A 157 -1.38 -12.05 4.25
CA THR A 157 -2.54 -12.89 3.88
C THR A 157 -2.79 -13.95 4.96
N SER A 158 -3.09 -13.50 6.18
CA SER A 158 -3.23 -14.32 7.39
C SER A 158 -4.30 -15.41 7.29
N ASN A 159 -5.30 -15.26 6.42
CA ASN A 159 -6.37 -16.24 6.22
C ASN A 159 -6.67 -16.55 4.74
N THR A 160 -5.74 -16.23 3.84
CA THR A 160 -5.94 -16.37 2.40
C THR A 160 -4.79 -17.14 1.77
N PHE A 161 -5.13 -18.25 1.12
CA PHE A 161 -4.20 -19.25 0.62
C PHE A 161 -4.48 -19.57 -0.85
N ILE A 162 -3.49 -20.13 -1.52
CA ILE A 162 -3.58 -20.60 -2.90
C ILE A 162 -3.10 -22.04 -3.01
N LYS A 163 -3.74 -22.82 -3.87
CA LYS A 163 -3.30 -24.14 -4.27
C LYS A 163 -2.25 -23.98 -5.38
N ASP A 164 -0.98 -23.99 -4.99
CA ASP A 164 0.14 -23.80 -5.90
C ASP A 164 0.13 -24.87 -7.01
N ALA A 165 0.01 -24.43 -8.26
CA ALA A 165 -0.13 -25.33 -9.42
C ALA A 165 1.11 -26.21 -9.68
N HIS A 166 2.29 -25.81 -9.20
CA HIS A 166 3.53 -26.58 -9.38
C HIS A 166 3.71 -27.63 -8.28
N THR A 167 3.38 -27.29 -7.04
CA THR A 167 3.60 -28.18 -5.90
C THR A 167 2.34 -28.97 -5.48
N ASN A 168 1.17 -28.57 -5.98
CA ASN A 168 -0.15 -29.06 -5.58
C ASN A 168 -0.42 -28.93 -4.07
N LYS A 169 0.29 -28.02 -3.38
CA LYS A 169 0.12 -27.72 -1.96
C LYS A 169 -0.66 -26.43 -1.79
N THR A 170 -1.50 -26.38 -0.77
CA THR A 170 -2.11 -25.13 -0.30
C THR A 170 -1.09 -24.36 0.52
N VAL A 171 -0.77 -23.15 0.10
CA VAL A 171 0.23 -22.27 0.73
C VAL A 171 -0.33 -20.86 0.88
N PRO A 172 0.13 -20.07 1.86
CA PRO A 172 -0.28 -18.67 1.96
C PRO A 172 0.15 -17.90 0.70
N ILE A 173 -0.72 -17.01 0.19
CA ILE A 173 -0.37 -16.17 -0.97
C ILE A 173 0.78 -15.21 -0.62
N GLY A 174 0.70 -14.57 0.55
CA GLY A 174 1.73 -13.72 1.14
C GLY A 174 2.30 -14.33 2.42
N ARG A 175 2.59 -13.48 3.41
CA ARG A 175 2.96 -13.92 4.76
C ARG A 175 1.74 -13.95 5.67
N LEU A 176 1.70 -14.93 6.57
CA LEU A 176 0.65 -14.99 7.59
C LEU A 176 0.75 -13.86 8.62
N TYR A 177 1.95 -13.34 8.86
CA TYR A 177 2.23 -12.21 9.74
C TYR A 177 3.63 -11.67 9.47
N ASN A 178 3.95 -10.50 10.01
CA ASN A 178 5.30 -9.96 10.01
C ASN A 178 5.64 -9.25 11.32
N LYS A 179 6.76 -9.63 11.93
CA LYS A 179 7.35 -8.93 13.07
C LYS A 179 8.51 -8.07 12.60
N PHE A 180 8.48 -6.78 12.92
CA PHE A 180 9.52 -5.84 12.53
C PHE A 180 9.70 -4.72 13.56
N ARG A 181 10.79 -3.97 13.41
CA ARG A 181 11.05 -2.76 14.20
C ARG A 181 11.08 -1.58 13.25
N MET A 182 10.35 -0.52 13.60
CA MET A 182 10.32 0.73 12.87
C MET A 182 11.59 1.55 13.13
N LYS A 183 11.75 2.66 12.39
CA LYS A 183 12.99 3.44 12.36
C LYS A 183 13.38 3.98 13.74
N PHE A 184 12.42 4.46 14.52
CA PHE A 184 12.64 5.04 15.84
C PHE A 184 12.37 4.08 17.00
N GLY A 185 12.19 2.80 16.68
CA GLY A 185 12.30 1.72 17.64
C GLY A 185 10.99 1.01 17.96
N THR A 186 9.83 1.47 17.49
CA THR A 186 8.57 0.76 17.75
C THR A 186 8.61 -0.66 17.19
N ARG A 187 8.37 -1.67 18.03
CA ARG A 187 8.28 -3.07 17.62
C ARG A 187 6.83 -3.40 17.27
N VAL A 188 6.62 -3.87 16.05
CA VAL A 188 5.29 -4.12 15.49
C VAL A 188 5.15 -5.60 15.17
N MET A 189 4.00 -6.18 15.54
CA MET A 189 3.49 -7.41 14.93
C MET A 189 2.33 -7.04 14.00
N SER A 190 2.44 -7.40 12.72
CA SER A 190 1.41 -7.12 11.73
C SER A 190 0.74 -8.38 11.16
N TYR A 191 -0.56 -8.29 10.93
CA TYR A 191 -1.40 -9.30 10.29
C TYR A 191 -2.21 -8.68 9.15
N GLY A 192 -2.70 -9.51 8.23
CA GLY A 192 -3.66 -9.04 7.24
C GLY A 192 -4.72 -10.03 6.85
N PHE A 193 -5.97 -9.59 6.92
CA PHE A 193 -7.14 -10.44 6.81
C PHE A 193 -8.02 -9.97 5.66
N LEU A 194 -8.53 -10.93 4.90
CA LEU A 194 -9.67 -10.72 4.03
C LEU A 194 -10.94 -11.10 4.81
N TYR A 195 -12.03 -10.35 4.64
CA TYR A 195 -13.35 -10.74 5.16
C TYR A 195 -13.78 -12.11 4.62
N ASN A 196 -14.89 -12.65 5.11
CA ASN A 196 -15.44 -13.94 4.71
C ASN A 196 -15.99 -13.95 3.26
N PHE A 197 -15.10 -13.79 2.30
CA PHE A 197 -15.41 -13.71 0.88
C PHE A 197 -15.72 -15.10 0.32
N LYS A 198 -16.87 -15.21 -0.36
CA LYS A 198 -17.39 -16.48 -0.91
C LYS A 198 -17.26 -16.61 -2.43
N GLY A 199 -16.78 -15.57 -3.11
CA GLY A 199 -16.66 -15.53 -4.57
C GLY A 199 -15.27 -15.88 -5.10
N ALA A 200 -14.41 -16.46 -4.26
CA ALA A 200 -13.02 -16.71 -4.63
C ALA A 200 -12.90 -17.87 -5.63
N ALA A 201 -11.93 -17.76 -6.56
CA ALA A 201 -11.65 -18.76 -7.56
C ALA A 201 -11.25 -20.11 -6.93
N ASN A 202 -11.45 -21.19 -7.67
CA ASN A 202 -11.29 -22.57 -7.18
C ASN A 202 -9.83 -22.95 -6.79
N ASN A 203 -8.84 -22.16 -7.20
CA ASN A 203 -7.44 -22.34 -6.82
C ASN A 203 -7.11 -21.59 -5.52
N THR A 204 -8.05 -20.89 -4.90
CA THR A 204 -7.85 -20.15 -3.65
C THR A 204 -8.62 -20.80 -2.51
N VAL A 205 -8.11 -20.64 -1.29
CA VAL A 205 -8.73 -21.14 -0.06
C VAL A 205 -8.76 -20.00 0.95
N LEU A 206 -9.96 -19.71 1.46
CA LEU A 206 -10.16 -18.76 2.55
C LEU A 206 -10.49 -19.51 3.84
N GLU A 207 -9.75 -19.17 4.89
CA GLU A 207 -10.01 -19.64 6.24
C GLU A 207 -10.67 -18.54 7.07
N SER A 208 -11.27 -18.93 8.19
CA SER A 208 -11.78 -17.96 9.17
C SER A 208 -10.64 -17.10 9.72
N SER A 209 -10.89 -15.81 9.91
CA SER A 209 -9.91 -14.89 10.50
C SER A 209 -9.43 -15.38 11.86
N ASN A 210 -8.13 -15.70 11.96
CA ASN A 210 -7.49 -16.13 13.19
C ASN A 210 -6.07 -15.55 13.31
N VAL A 211 -5.68 -15.18 14.52
CA VAL A 211 -4.34 -14.67 14.83
C VAL A 211 -3.52 -15.72 15.54
N THR A 212 -2.28 -15.92 15.08
CA THR A 212 -1.29 -16.80 15.70
C THR A 212 -0.08 -15.98 16.14
N SER A 213 0.85 -16.58 16.89
CA SER A 213 2.09 -15.89 17.33
C SER A 213 1.84 -14.66 18.20
N LEU A 214 0.83 -14.71 19.07
CA LEU A 214 0.44 -13.56 19.90
C LEU A 214 1.39 -13.26 21.05
N LYS A 215 2.15 -14.23 21.58
CA LYS A 215 3.01 -14.03 22.77
C LYS A 215 4.34 -13.31 22.49
N GLU A 216 4.41 -12.57 21.40
CA GLU A 216 5.62 -11.89 20.95
C GLU A 216 5.89 -10.60 21.72
N ASP A 217 7.17 -10.33 21.97
CA ASP A 217 7.64 -9.09 22.59
C ASP A 217 7.64 -7.95 21.56
N VAL A 218 6.47 -7.31 21.44
CA VAL A 218 6.17 -6.16 20.58
C VAL A 218 5.46 -5.06 21.36
N ASP A 219 5.55 -3.83 20.87
CA ASP A 219 4.98 -2.65 21.50
C ASP A 219 3.54 -2.38 21.02
N MET A 220 3.22 -2.78 19.77
CA MET A 220 1.88 -2.65 19.20
C MET A 220 1.56 -3.74 18.18
N TYR A 221 0.27 -3.90 17.89
CA TYR A 221 -0.24 -4.72 16.80
C TYR A 221 -0.80 -3.86 15.67
N LEU A 222 -0.49 -4.25 14.44
CA LEU A 222 -1.00 -3.65 13.23
C LEU A 222 -1.86 -4.68 12.48
N ILE A 223 -3.10 -4.33 12.17
CA ILE A 223 -3.99 -5.14 11.34
C ILE A 223 -4.24 -4.32 10.09
N VAL A 224 -3.79 -4.82 8.94
CA VAL A 224 -4.07 -4.23 7.63
C VAL A 224 -4.84 -5.28 6.87
N GLY A 225 -6.12 -5.07 6.58
CA GLY A 225 -6.94 -6.12 6.00
C GLY A 225 -8.08 -5.56 5.18
N HIS A 226 -8.40 -6.24 4.09
CA HIS A 226 -9.57 -5.95 3.31
C HIS A 226 -10.82 -6.49 4.02
N VAL A 227 -11.16 -5.83 5.13
CA VAL A 227 -12.29 -6.16 6.00
C VAL A 227 -12.90 -4.88 6.53
N PRO A 228 -14.23 -4.75 6.55
CA PRO A 228 -14.87 -3.58 7.13
C PRO A 228 -14.62 -3.53 8.64
N VAL A 229 -14.12 -2.39 9.13
CA VAL A 229 -13.62 -2.25 10.51
C VAL A 229 -14.68 -2.50 11.59
N ARG A 230 -15.97 -2.42 11.24
CA ARG A 230 -17.10 -2.63 12.15
C ARG A 230 -17.70 -4.04 12.11
N TRP A 231 -17.25 -4.89 11.19
CA TRP A 231 -17.76 -6.24 11.06
C TRP A 231 -17.28 -7.17 12.17
N ALA A 232 -18.01 -8.28 12.36
CA ALA A 232 -17.72 -9.24 13.40
C ALA A 232 -16.30 -9.82 13.29
N GLU A 233 -15.81 -10.02 12.07
CA GLU A 233 -14.49 -10.61 11.80
C GLU A 233 -13.34 -9.73 12.31
N ALA A 234 -13.41 -8.41 12.07
CA ALA A 234 -12.46 -7.45 12.63
C ALA A 234 -12.46 -7.51 14.17
N LYS A 235 -13.64 -7.64 14.79
CA LYS A 235 -13.78 -7.78 16.25
C LYS A 235 -13.20 -9.09 16.78
N VAL A 236 -13.31 -10.19 16.04
CA VAL A 236 -12.73 -11.50 16.42
C VAL A 236 -11.21 -11.38 16.54
N VAL A 237 -10.56 -10.78 15.55
CA VAL A 237 -9.10 -10.55 15.54
C VAL A 237 -8.68 -9.68 16.72
N ILE A 238 -9.35 -8.55 16.94
CA ILE A 238 -9.07 -7.64 18.07
C ILE A 238 -9.24 -8.38 19.41
N SER A 239 -10.31 -9.16 19.56
CA SER A 239 -10.62 -9.87 20.80
C SER A 239 -9.58 -10.94 21.11
N ALA A 240 -9.11 -11.66 20.09
CA ALA A 240 -8.05 -12.65 20.24
C ALA A 240 -6.72 -12.02 20.68
N ILE A 241 -6.35 -10.87 20.13
CA ILE A 241 -5.17 -10.11 20.61
C ILE A 241 -5.38 -9.66 22.06
N ARG A 242 -6.54 -9.06 22.37
CA ARG A 242 -6.87 -8.55 23.71
C ARG A 242 -6.89 -9.63 24.79
N ALA A 243 -7.28 -10.86 24.45
CA ALA A 243 -7.26 -11.99 25.36
C ALA A 243 -5.84 -12.33 25.85
N VAL A 244 -4.80 -12.01 25.06
CA VAL A 244 -3.39 -12.23 25.43
C VAL A 244 -2.71 -10.94 25.89
N HIS A 245 -3.07 -9.80 25.28
CA HIS A 245 -2.50 -8.47 25.55
C HIS A 245 -3.60 -7.44 25.81
N PRO A 246 -4.06 -7.29 27.06
CA PRO A 246 -5.20 -6.43 27.40
C PRO A 246 -4.96 -4.94 27.08
N SER A 247 -3.71 -4.46 27.17
CA SER A 247 -3.38 -3.03 27.11
C SER A 247 -2.56 -2.58 25.90
N LYS A 248 -1.99 -3.49 25.09
CA LYS A 248 -1.13 -3.09 23.96
C LYS A 248 -1.92 -2.35 22.88
N PRO A 249 -1.44 -1.25 22.30
CA PRO A 249 -2.11 -0.60 21.16
C PRO A 249 -2.38 -1.57 20.02
N ILE A 250 -3.56 -1.46 19.41
CA ILE A 250 -3.95 -2.17 18.18
C ILE A 250 -4.41 -1.11 17.19
N LEU A 251 -3.74 -1.01 16.04
CA LEU A 251 -4.20 -0.21 14.92
C LEU A 251 -4.81 -1.15 13.88
N LEU A 252 -6.01 -0.83 13.41
CA LEU A 252 -6.70 -1.58 12.36
C LEU A 252 -7.01 -0.63 11.20
N PHE A 253 -6.53 -0.99 10.02
CA PHE A 253 -6.82 -0.34 8.75
C PHE A 253 -7.59 -1.34 7.89
N GLY A 254 -8.84 -1.00 7.60
CA GLY A 254 -9.80 -1.82 6.86
C GLY A 254 -9.93 -1.41 5.40
N GLY A 255 -10.93 -1.98 4.73
CA GLY A 255 -11.34 -1.66 3.35
C GLY A 255 -12.74 -2.20 3.04
N HIS A 256 -13.02 -2.46 1.76
CA HIS A 256 -14.18 -3.16 1.20
C HIS A 256 -15.49 -2.37 1.12
N MET A 257 -15.82 -1.57 2.15
CA MET A 257 -17.07 -0.78 2.14
C MET A 257 -16.93 0.55 1.40
N HIS A 258 -15.74 0.88 0.90
CA HIS A 258 -15.40 2.13 0.23
C HIS A 258 -15.68 3.39 1.10
N ILE A 259 -15.59 3.25 2.43
CA ILE A 259 -15.77 4.32 3.44
C ILE A 259 -14.82 4.18 4.63
#